data_AF-H5WZD8-F1
#
_entry.id   AF-H5WZD8-F1
#
_cell.length_a   1.000
_cell.length_b   1.000
_cell.length_c   1.000
_cell.angle_alpha   90.00
_cell.angle_beta   90.00
_cell.angle_gamma   90.00
#
_symmetry.space_group_name_H-M   'P 1'
#
loop_
_entity.id
_entity.type
_entity.pdbx_description
1 polymer ?
#
loop_
_entity_poly.entity_id
_entity_poly.type
_entity_poly.pdbx_seq_one_letter_code
_entity_poly.pdbx_strand_id
1 'polypeptide(L)'
;MGLGEGLAGRNAELAGRKGGLAGRKGGLAICYEGSRGGGRSAKMPCMADDGWPAGDPRRYFDAPIDPVHLRESSPNVYRRAMWLAIGIVVGCGLLALGGWSIVDGGWWGVLLGVLAALVGLLLFVRGLIASNATKPFRGGPLAPGMVMEQADDTVRMLVLGEISRDPAATPEFAYRLVTFRAREQTHFVPGQRIPCVLHGFVAPPWSGRWWSFDASPITWATADQTVLDGAASAIPVPEWDQLLAGAQRLGEIRRKWTRLARVSSEDLPESLRRPPTRLGVPVEWQADGRARFVGSVADAVSV
;
A
#
# COMPACT_ATOMS: atom_id res chain seq x y z
N MET A 1 -28.65 44.76 -48.39
CA MET A 1 -29.57 45.59 -47.61
C MET A 1 -29.83 44.88 -46.30
N GLY A 2 -29.56 45.36 -45.09
CA GLY A 2 -29.01 46.58 -44.50
C GLY A 2 -29.05 46.29 -42.98
N LEU A 3 -27.93 46.41 -42.27
CA LEU A 3 -27.64 47.50 -41.31
C LEU A 3 -28.72 47.66 -40.23
N GLY A 4 -28.40 47.27 -39.00
CA GLY A 4 -28.20 48.23 -37.88
C GLY A 4 -29.39 48.08 -36.93
N GLU A 5 -29.38 48.30 -35.62
CA GLU A 5 -28.53 48.93 -34.59
C GLU A 5 -28.98 48.24 -33.26
N GLY A 6 -28.36 48.34 -32.09
CA GLY A 6 -27.42 49.33 -31.58
C GLY A 6 -26.99 48.95 -30.16
N LEU A 7 -25.86 49.54 -29.81
CA LEU A 7 -25.16 49.47 -28.52
C LEU A 7 -25.84 50.33 -27.45
N ALA A 8 -25.88 49.82 -26.22
CA ALA A 8 -25.76 50.59 -24.98
C ALA A 8 -25.33 49.59 -23.88
N GLY A 9 -24.21 49.69 -23.17
CA GLY A 9 -23.31 50.81 -22.96
C GLY A 9 -23.29 51.18 -21.47
N ARG A 10 -22.17 50.88 -20.79
CA ARG A 10 -21.65 51.49 -19.54
C ARG A 10 -22.39 51.15 -18.23
N ASN A 11 -21.79 51.17 -17.05
CA ASN A 11 -20.43 51.12 -16.48
C ASN A 11 -20.65 51.17 -14.94
N ALA A 12 -19.61 50.84 -14.17
CA ALA A 12 -19.36 51.29 -12.80
C ALA A 12 -20.16 50.59 -11.67
N GLU A 13 -19.65 50.33 -10.46
CA GLU A 13 -18.32 50.49 -9.86
C GLU A 13 -18.38 49.94 -8.42
N LEU A 14 -17.29 49.30 -8.00
CA LEU A 14 -16.72 49.11 -6.65
C LEU A 14 -17.62 49.22 -5.39
N ALA A 15 -17.54 48.18 -4.53
CA ALA A 15 -16.88 48.23 -3.20
C ALA A 15 -17.50 47.23 -2.21
N GLY A 16 -16.66 46.46 -1.50
CA GLY A 16 -17.14 45.64 -0.38
C GLY A 16 -16.20 44.53 0.11
N ARG A 17 -14.98 44.89 0.50
CA ARG A 17 -13.96 44.01 1.10
C ARG A 17 -14.22 43.82 2.61
N LYS A 18 -14.18 42.56 3.10
CA LYS A 18 -13.82 42.05 4.45
C LYS A 18 -14.55 40.69 4.63
N GLY A 19 -13.98 39.56 5.03
CA GLY A 19 -12.68 39.13 5.54
C GLY A 19 -12.91 37.70 6.11
N GLY A 20 -11.86 36.88 6.21
CA GLY A 20 -11.93 35.64 7.00
C GLY A 20 -11.19 34.44 6.42
N LEU A 21 -9.87 34.42 6.60
CA LEU A 21 -9.03 33.22 6.50
C LEU A 21 -9.45 32.17 7.54
N ALA A 22 -9.56 30.91 7.12
CA ALA A 22 -9.33 29.77 8.00
C ALA A 22 -8.93 28.51 7.19
N GLY A 23 -7.61 28.28 7.12
CA GLY A 23 -7.01 26.95 7.26
C GLY A 23 -7.34 25.87 6.23
N ARG A 24 -6.83 26.00 5.00
CA ARG A 24 -6.54 24.83 4.15
C ARG A 24 -5.03 24.69 4.05
N LYS A 25 -4.44 23.85 4.91
CA LYS A 25 -3.03 23.47 4.82
C LYS A 25 -2.81 22.79 3.47
N GLY A 26 -2.22 23.51 2.52
CA GLY A 26 -1.67 22.94 1.30
C GLY A 26 -0.44 22.12 1.67
N GLY A 27 -0.52 20.80 1.50
CA GLY A 27 0.66 19.97 1.36
C GLY A 27 1.29 20.32 0.02
N LEU A 28 2.51 20.86 0.08
CA LEU A 28 3.31 21.24 -1.08
C LEU A 28 3.75 19.94 -1.78
N ALA A 29 3.09 19.57 -2.87
CA ALA A 29 3.57 18.54 -3.77
C ALA A 29 4.84 19.06 -4.45
N ILE A 30 6.01 18.47 -4.14
CA ILE A 30 7.22 18.69 -4.93
C ILE A 30 7.14 17.75 -6.12
N CYS A 31 6.40 18.15 -7.15
CA CYS A 31 6.61 17.63 -8.50
C CYS A 31 7.87 18.32 -9.03
N TYR A 32 8.97 17.59 -9.20
CA TYR A 32 10.07 18.08 -10.03
C TYR A 32 9.60 18.11 -11.48
N GLU A 33 9.07 19.24 -11.91
CA GLU A 33 8.74 19.51 -13.30
C GLU A 33 10.01 19.93 -14.03
N GLY A 34 10.77 18.93 -14.49
CA GLY A 34 11.90 19.11 -15.40
C GLY A 34 11.40 19.51 -16.79
N SER A 35 11.20 20.81 -17.00
CA SER A 35 10.89 21.38 -18.31
C SER A 35 12.12 21.34 -19.22
N ARG A 36 12.11 20.46 -20.24
CA ARG A 36 12.35 20.74 -21.69
C ARG A 36 12.74 19.49 -22.47
N GLY A 37 12.06 19.27 -23.60
CA GLY A 37 12.50 18.39 -24.69
C GLY A 37 11.46 17.35 -25.08
N GLY A 38 10.84 17.52 -26.25
CA GLY A 38 9.79 16.65 -26.77
C GLY A 38 10.24 15.18 -26.88
N GLY A 39 9.54 14.32 -26.15
CA GLY A 39 9.72 12.87 -26.15
C GLY A 39 8.61 12.25 -25.32
N ARG A 40 8.06 11.12 -25.77
CA ARG A 40 6.88 10.44 -25.20
C ARG A 40 6.92 10.42 -23.67
N SER A 41 5.96 11.11 -23.05
CA SER A 41 5.81 11.24 -21.61
C SER A 41 5.49 9.89 -20.99
N ALA A 42 6.51 9.22 -20.44
CA ALA A 42 6.31 8.19 -19.42
C ALA A 42 5.73 8.90 -18.19
N LYS A 43 4.42 8.77 -18.02
CA LYS A 43 3.69 9.35 -16.89
C LYS A 43 4.19 8.64 -15.62
N MET A 44 5.14 9.24 -14.91
CA MET A 44 5.53 8.78 -13.57
C MET A 44 4.24 8.70 -12.73
N PRO A 45 3.93 7.54 -12.11
CA PRO A 45 2.80 7.45 -11.21
C PRO A 45 2.99 8.49 -10.12
N CYS A 46 1.98 9.35 -9.95
CA CYS A 46 1.93 10.31 -8.87
C CYS A 46 2.22 9.58 -7.55
N MET A 47 3.29 9.97 -6.87
CA MET A 47 3.57 9.53 -5.51
C MET A 47 2.34 9.88 -4.66
N ALA A 48 1.58 8.86 -4.26
CA ALA A 48 0.56 9.05 -3.25
C ALA A 48 1.26 9.52 -1.96
N ASP A 49 0.62 10.43 -1.22
CA ASP A 49 1.11 11.00 0.05
C ASP A 49 1.47 9.94 1.12
N ASP A 50 1.14 8.67 0.86
CA ASP A 50 1.58 7.48 1.57
C ASP A 50 2.93 7.01 1.00
N GLY A 51 4.02 7.73 1.30
CA GLY A 51 5.35 7.45 0.77
C GLY A 51 5.69 5.96 0.80
N TRP A 52 5.97 5.38 -0.36
CA TRP A 52 6.43 3.99 -0.45
C TRP A 52 7.80 3.83 0.22
N PRO A 53 8.19 2.63 0.69
CA PRO A 53 9.52 2.41 1.22
C PRO A 53 10.57 2.86 0.20
N ALA A 54 11.74 3.22 0.72
CA ALA A 54 12.80 3.87 -0.05
C ALA A 54 13.60 2.90 -0.95
N GLY A 55 12.89 1.94 -1.56
CA GLY A 55 13.38 0.97 -2.51
C GLY A 55 13.46 1.53 -3.93
N ASP A 56 14.10 0.77 -4.82
CA ASP A 56 14.30 1.14 -6.22
C ASP A 56 12.96 1.24 -7.01
N PRO A 57 12.66 2.37 -7.69
CA PRO A 57 11.52 2.56 -8.58
C PRO A 57 11.33 1.49 -9.64
N ARG A 58 12.40 0.85 -10.07
CA ARG A 58 12.34 -0.25 -11.05
C ARG A 58 11.71 -1.52 -10.48
N ARG A 59 11.45 -1.55 -9.16
CA ARG A 59 10.88 -2.69 -8.44
C ARG A 59 9.42 -2.48 -8.08
N TYR A 60 8.74 -1.49 -8.66
CA TYR A 60 7.30 -1.38 -8.49
C TYR A 60 6.59 -2.29 -9.50
N PHE A 61 5.58 -3.01 -9.04
CA PHE A 61 4.75 -3.81 -9.93
C PHE A 61 3.84 -2.89 -10.77
N ASP A 62 3.98 -2.95 -12.09
CA ASP A 62 3.28 -2.11 -13.06
C ASP A 62 2.60 -2.92 -14.20
N ALA A 63 2.65 -4.24 -14.13
CA ALA A 63 2.06 -5.13 -15.13
C ALA A 63 0.51 -5.07 -15.15
N PRO A 64 -0.12 -5.41 -16.29
CA PRO A 64 -1.58 -5.42 -16.39
C PRO A 64 -2.20 -6.42 -15.39
N ILE A 65 -3.21 -5.93 -14.66
CA ILE A 65 -3.99 -6.73 -13.71
C ILE A 65 -5.17 -7.34 -14.47
N ASP A 66 -5.32 -8.66 -14.40
CA ASP A 66 -6.51 -9.35 -14.89
C ASP A 66 -7.63 -9.25 -13.82
N PRO A 67 -8.70 -8.47 -14.05
CA PRO A 67 -9.75 -8.26 -13.07
C PRO A 67 -10.62 -9.50 -12.86
N VAL A 68 -10.70 -10.42 -13.84
CA VAL A 68 -11.48 -11.66 -13.71
C VAL A 68 -10.71 -12.62 -12.81
N HIS A 69 -9.46 -12.88 -13.17
CA HIS A 69 -8.56 -13.72 -12.36
C HIS A 69 -8.40 -13.21 -10.93
N LEU A 70 -8.28 -11.88 -10.75
CA LEU A 70 -8.17 -11.29 -9.42
C LEU A 70 -9.41 -11.54 -8.55
N ARG A 71 -10.61 -11.57 -9.14
CA ARG A 71 -11.85 -11.87 -8.41
C ARG A 71 -11.90 -13.31 -7.94
N GLU A 72 -11.41 -14.23 -8.77
CA GLU A 72 -11.43 -15.66 -8.52
C GLU A 72 -10.35 -16.08 -7.52
N SER A 73 -9.15 -15.52 -7.65
CA SER A 73 -7.99 -15.92 -6.85
C SER A 73 -7.83 -15.14 -5.53
N SER A 74 -8.24 -13.87 -5.48
CA SER A 74 -7.98 -13.04 -4.30
C SER A 74 -9.05 -13.19 -3.22
N PRO A 75 -8.66 -13.43 -1.96
CA PRO A 75 -9.60 -13.41 -0.84
C PRO A 75 -10.12 -12.00 -0.51
N ASN A 76 -9.47 -10.95 -1.01
CA ASN A 76 -9.72 -9.58 -0.55
C ASN A 76 -10.79 -8.83 -1.36
N VAL A 77 -11.28 -9.39 -2.47
CA VAL A 77 -12.23 -8.74 -3.40
C VAL A 77 -13.51 -8.30 -2.71
N TYR A 78 -14.07 -9.16 -1.86
CA TYR A 78 -15.33 -8.89 -1.17
C TYR A 78 -15.13 -8.27 0.21
N ARG A 79 -13.89 -8.09 0.68
CA ARG A 79 -13.62 -7.61 2.05
C ARG A 79 -14.29 -6.25 2.31
N ARG A 80 -14.17 -5.32 1.36
CA ARG A 80 -14.79 -4.00 1.44
C ARG A 80 -16.32 -4.08 1.50
N ALA A 81 -16.92 -4.77 0.55
CA ALA A 81 -18.37 -4.93 0.45
C ALA A 81 -18.94 -5.65 1.67
N MET A 82 -18.26 -6.69 2.16
CA MET A 82 -18.65 -7.44 3.35
C MET A 82 -18.65 -6.56 4.60
N TRP A 83 -17.60 -5.76 4.85
CA TRP A 83 -17.59 -4.84 6.00
C TRP A 83 -18.65 -3.75 5.89
N LEU A 84 -18.92 -3.23 4.69
CA LEU A 84 -20.02 -2.28 4.47
C LEU A 84 -21.38 -2.94 4.73
N ALA A 85 -21.61 -4.15 4.21
CA ALA A 85 -22.85 -4.89 4.42
C ALA A 85 -23.07 -5.23 5.89
N ILE A 86 -22.04 -5.73 6.59
CA ILE A 86 -22.09 -5.98 8.03
C ILE A 86 -22.39 -4.68 8.79
N GLY A 87 -21.70 -3.58 8.44
CA GLY A 87 -21.95 -2.28 9.06
C GLY A 87 -23.39 -1.79 8.89
N ILE A 88 -23.96 -1.95 7.69
CA ILE A 88 -25.35 -1.58 7.39
C ILE A 88 -26.32 -2.50 8.14
N VAL A 89 -26.17 -3.82 8.04
CA VAL A 89 -27.09 -4.78 8.66
C VAL A 89 -27.08 -4.65 10.18
N VAL A 90 -25.89 -4.61 10.79
CA VAL A 90 -25.74 -4.45 12.25
C VAL A 90 -26.23 -3.06 12.68
N GLY A 91 -25.87 -2.01 11.94
CA GLY A 91 -26.32 -0.64 12.23
C GLY A 91 -27.84 -0.50 12.18
N CYS A 92 -28.48 -0.91 11.08
CA CYS A 92 -29.93 -0.84 10.90
C CYS A 92 -30.67 -1.75 11.89
N GLY A 93 -30.23 -2.99 12.09
CA GLY A 93 -30.86 -3.94 13.00
C GLY A 93 -30.87 -3.43 14.44
N LEU A 94 -29.75 -2.87 14.90
CA LEU A 94 -29.66 -2.35 16.25
C LEU A 94 -30.38 -0.99 16.43
N LEU A 95 -30.45 -0.15 15.40
CA LEU A 95 -31.29 1.06 15.43
C LEU A 95 -32.78 0.71 15.55
N ALA A 96 -33.24 -0.33 14.86
CA ALA A 96 -34.61 -0.83 14.98
C ALA A 96 -34.91 -1.35 16.40
N LEU A 97 -33.97 -2.10 16.99
CA LEU A 97 -34.05 -2.55 18.39
C LEU A 97 -34.06 -1.38 19.39
N GLY A 98 -33.21 -0.37 19.18
CA GLY A 98 -33.20 0.84 20.00
C GLY A 98 -34.52 1.61 19.91
N GLY A 99 -35.07 1.76 18.70
CA GLY A 99 -36.39 2.37 18.46
C GLY A 99 -37.51 1.61 19.16
N TRP A 100 -37.53 0.27 19.05
CA TRP A 100 -38.48 -0.58 19.75
C TRP A 100 -38.41 -0.37 21.27
N SER A 101 -37.20 -0.37 21.83
CA SER A 101 -37.03 -0.22 23.28
C SER A 101 -37.41 1.16 23.81
N ILE A 102 -37.36 2.21 22.99
CA ILE A 102 -37.86 3.54 23.35
C ILE A 102 -39.39 3.53 23.45
N VAL A 103 -40.07 2.79 22.57
CA VAL A 103 -41.53 2.60 22.63
C VAL A 103 -41.93 1.85 23.91
N ASP A 104 -41.13 0.87 24.35
CA ASP A 104 -41.34 0.14 25.61
C ASP A 104 -40.93 0.94 26.88
N GLY A 105 -40.49 2.20 26.74
CA GLY A 105 -40.22 3.10 27.87
C GLY A 105 -38.97 2.78 28.70
N GLY A 106 -38.13 1.84 28.26
CA GLY A 106 -36.90 1.47 28.94
C GLY A 106 -35.75 2.42 28.59
N TRP A 107 -35.22 3.16 29.57
CA TRP A 107 -34.05 4.04 29.37
C TRP A 107 -32.80 3.31 28.84
N TRP A 108 -32.68 2.01 29.12
CA TRP A 108 -31.66 1.12 28.56
C TRP A 108 -31.70 1.05 27.02
N GLY A 109 -32.87 1.24 26.40
CA GLY A 109 -33.04 1.26 24.95
C GLY A 109 -32.30 2.38 24.25
N VAL A 110 -32.31 3.57 24.87
CA VAL A 110 -31.57 4.73 24.37
C VAL A 110 -30.07 4.44 24.43
N LEU A 111 -29.59 3.88 25.54
CA LEU A 111 -28.17 3.57 25.72
C LEU A 111 -27.69 2.51 24.71
N LEU A 112 -28.47 1.44 24.51
CA LEU A 112 -28.19 0.40 23.53
C LEU A 112 -28.26 0.92 22.10
N GLY A 113 -29.24 1.78 21.77
CA GLY A 113 -29.38 2.40 20.45
C GLY A 113 -28.22 3.34 20.10
N VAL A 114 -27.69 4.09 21.08
CA VAL A 114 -26.51 4.93 20.88
C VAL A 114 -25.25 4.08 20.67
N LEU A 115 -25.02 3.09 21.53
CA LEU A 115 -23.87 2.19 21.38
C LEU A 115 -23.89 1.46 20.03
N ALA A 116 -25.07 1.02 19.62
CA ALA A 116 -25.33 0.43 18.32
C ALA A 116 -25.00 1.35 17.14
N ALA A 117 -25.46 2.60 17.18
CA ALA A 117 -25.16 3.58 16.15
C ALA A 117 -23.64 3.80 16.02
N LEU A 118 -22.92 3.84 17.15
CA LEU A 118 -21.46 3.97 17.16
C LEU A 118 -20.77 2.73 16.57
N VAL A 119 -21.21 1.52 16.93
CA VAL A 119 -20.64 0.27 16.37
C VAL A 119 -20.94 0.15 14.88
N GLY A 120 -22.18 0.42 14.45
CA GLY A 120 -22.56 0.42 13.04
C GLY A 120 -21.77 1.45 12.23
N LEU A 121 -21.62 2.67 12.75
CA LEU A 121 -20.80 3.72 12.15
C LEU A 121 -19.33 3.30 12.06
N LEU A 122 -18.77 2.72 13.12
CA LEU A 122 -17.39 2.23 13.12
C LEU A 122 -17.18 1.19 12.02
N LEU A 123 -18.07 0.18 11.94
CA LEU A 123 -18.01 -0.87 10.92
C LEU A 123 -18.15 -0.31 9.50
N PHE A 124 -19.07 0.64 9.31
CA PHE A 124 -19.26 1.33 8.05
C PHE A 124 -18.01 2.12 7.63
N VAL A 125 -17.43 2.90 8.55
CA VAL A 125 -16.17 3.62 8.33
C VAL A 125 -15.03 2.66 8.03
N ARG A 126 -14.94 1.50 8.71
CA ARG A 126 -13.94 0.47 8.36
C ARG A 126 -14.15 -0.05 6.94
N GLY A 127 -15.38 -0.23 6.49
CA GLY A 127 -15.71 -0.58 5.11
C GLY A 127 -15.32 0.52 4.11
N LEU A 128 -15.42 1.80 4.46
CA LEU A 128 -14.96 2.89 3.60
C LEU A 128 -13.44 2.93 3.46
N ILE A 129 -12.72 2.64 4.54
CA ILE A 129 -11.25 2.61 4.59
C ILE A 129 -10.69 1.32 3.95
N ALA A 130 -11.48 0.24 3.93
CA ALA A 130 -11.06 -1.02 3.35
C ALA A 130 -10.67 -0.84 1.87
N SER A 131 -9.41 -1.17 1.59
CA SER A 131 -8.79 -1.04 0.28
C SER A 131 -9.45 -1.95 -0.76
N ASN A 132 -9.51 -1.48 -2.02
CA ASN A 132 -9.92 -2.31 -3.14
C ASN A 132 -8.85 -3.37 -3.44
N ALA A 133 -9.24 -4.56 -3.90
CA ALA A 133 -8.32 -5.67 -4.15
C ALA A 133 -7.25 -5.35 -5.22
N THR A 134 -7.52 -4.40 -6.11
CA THR A 134 -6.56 -3.93 -7.12
C THR A 134 -5.53 -2.93 -6.60
N LYS A 135 -5.82 -2.21 -5.50
CA LYS A 135 -4.97 -1.11 -5.01
C LYS A 135 -3.54 -1.57 -4.66
N PRO A 136 -3.30 -2.73 -4.00
CA PRO A 136 -1.95 -3.20 -3.72
C PRO A 136 -1.09 -3.36 -4.97
N PHE A 137 -1.68 -3.76 -6.08
CA PHE A 137 -0.97 -4.07 -7.34
C PHE A 137 -0.76 -2.85 -8.24
N ARG A 138 -1.14 -1.63 -7.81
CA ARG A 138 -0.93 -0.41 -8.59
C ARG A 138 0.29 0.33 -8.06
N GLY A 139 1.48 -0.15 -8.41
CA GLY A 139 2.74 0.49 -8.03
C GLY A 139 3.15 0.24 -6.58
N GLY A 140 2.88 -0.96 -6.04
CA GLY A 140 3.52 -1.40 -4.80
C GLY A 140 4.85 -2.10 -5.06
N PRO A 141 5.81 -2.04 -4.11
CA PRO A 141 7.14 -2.58 -4.32
C PRO A 141 7.13 -4.10 -4.27
N LEU A 142 7.91 -4.69 -5.17
CA LEU A 142 8.14 -6.12 -5.27
C LEU A 142 9.00 -6.60 -4.10
N ALA A 143 8.64 -7.77 -3.59
CA ALA A 143 9.29 -8.41 -2.47
C ALA A 143 9.23 -9.93 -2.62
N PRO A 144 10.24 -10.68 -2.15
CA PRO A 144 10.18 -12.13 -2.18
C PRO A 144 9.24 -12.64 -1.09
N GLY A 145 8.40 -13.61 -1.46
CA GLY A 145 7.54 -14.36 -0.57
C GLY A 145 7.76 -15.87 -0.71
N MET A 146 7.52 -16.62 0.36
CA MET A 146 7.63 -18.07 0.38
C MET A 146 6.47 -18.66 1.16
N VAL A 147 5.80 -19.63 0.56
CA VAL A 147 4.74 -20.39 1.24
C VAL A 147 5.40 -21.24 2.31
N MET A 148 4.96 -21.08 3.56
CA MET A 148 5.51 -21.84 4.67
C MET A 148 4.68 -23.09 4.95
N GLU A 149 3.36 -22.93 4.93
CA GLU A 149 2.42 -24.02 5.16
C GLU A 149 1.07 -23.66 4.53
N GLN A 150 0.36 -24.69 4.03
CA GLN A 150 -1.05 -24.63 3.70
C GLN A 150 -1.76 -25.69 4.55
N ALA A 151 -2.68 -25.26 5.41
CA ALA A 151 -3.55 -26.13 6.20
C ALA A 151 -4.99 -25.91 5.73
N ASP A 152 -5.55 -26.91 5.06
CA ASP A 152 -6.85 -26.83 4.37
C ASP A 152 -6.89 -25.64 3.39
N ASP A 153 -7.68 -24.62 3.73
CA ASP A 153 -7.82 -23.38 2.98
C ASP A 153 -6.93 -22.25 3.52
N THR A 154 -6.23 -22.44 4.62
CA THR A 154 -5.44 -21.38 5.27
C THR A 154 -3.98 -21.48 4.85
N VAL A 155 -3.52 -20.47 4.13
CA VAL A 155 -2.14 -20.36 3.66
C VAL A 155 -1.38 -19.38 4.54
N ARG A 156 -0.19 -19.79 4.99
CA ARG A 156 0.77 -18.90 5.67
C ARG A 156 1.99 -18.71 4.79
N MET A 157 2.28 -17.45 4.50
CA MET A 157 3.36 -17.04 3.63
C MET A 157 4.30 -16.09 4.38
N LEU A 158 5.59 -16.37 4.33
CA LEU A 158 6.63 -15.48 4.84
C LEU A 158 7.04 -14.52 3.74
N VAL A 159 7.15 -13.24 4.04
CA VAL A 159 7.58 -12.20 3.09
C VAL A 159 8.68 -11.37 3.73
N LEU A 160 9.71 -11.05 2.96
CA LEU A 160 10.77 -10.13 3.36
C LEU A 160 10.49 -8.77 2.72
N GLY A 161 10.44 -7.70 3.51
CA GLY A 161 10.20 -6.35 2.99
C GLY A 161 11.13 -5.32 3.59
N GLU A 162 11.51 -4.33 2.78
CA GLU A 162 12.21 -3.12 3.25
C GLU A 162 11.24 -2.24 4.06
N ILE A 163 11.68 -1.83 5.24
CA ILE A 163 10.91 -0.99 6.18
C ILE A 163 11.54 0.40 6.38
N SER A 164 12.65 0.72 5.71
CA SER A 164 13.23 2.07 5.73
C SER A 164 12.31 3.09 5.04
N ARG A 165 12.13 4.26 5.68
CA ARG A 165 11.44 5.41 5.06
C ARG A 165 12.41 6.39 4.41
N ASP A 166 13.64 6.45 4.91
CA ASP A 166 14.67 7.33 4.38
C ASP A 166 15.52 6.61 3.31
N PRO A 167 15.54 7.09 2.06
CA PRO A 167 16.39 6.54 1.00
C PRO A 167 17.89 6.73 1.23
N ALA A 168 18.28 7.72 2.03
CA ALA A 168 19.68 7.97 2.36
C ALA A 168 20.16 7.11 3.54
N ALA A 169 19.26 6.52 4.33
CA ALA A 169 19.62 5.67 5.45
C ALA A 169 19.96 4.24 4.98
N THR A 170 20.75 3.52 5.78
CA THR A 170 20.97 2.08 5.59
C THR A 170 19.62 1.34 5.49
N PRO A 171 19.40 0.49 4.47
CA PRO A 171 18.16 -0.25 4.34
C PRO A 171 17.91 -1.11 5.57
N GLU A 172 16.66 -1.11 6.02
CA GLU A 172 16.21 -2.01 7.08
C GLU A 172 15.19 -2.98 6.53
N PHE A 173 15.28 -4.24 6.91
CA PHE A 173 14.35 -5.27 6.46
C PHE A 173 13.59 -5.91 7.63
N ALA A 174 12.41 -6.42 7.33
CA ALA A 174 11.66 -7.24 8.25
C ALA A 174 10.95 -8.40 7.53
N TYR A 175 10.85 -9.51 8.25
CA TYR A 175 9.98 -10.62 7.89
C TYR A 175 8.56 -10.36 8.37
N ARG A 176 7.59 -10.64 7.51
CA ARG A 176 6.17 -10.58 7.80
C ARG A 176 5.54 -11.93 7.48
N LEU A 177 4.87 -12.53 8.46
CA LEU A 177 4.05 -13.71 8.25
C LEU A 177 2.63 -13.28 7.87
N VAL A 178 2.30 -13.40 6.58
CA VAL A 178 0.97 -13.12 6.05
C VAL A 178 0.14 -14.40 6.10
N THR A 179 -1.11 -14.28 6.54
CA THR A 179 -2.06 -15.40 6.56
C THR A 179 -3.29 -15.01 5.78
N PHE A 180 -3.70 -15.87 4.85
CA PHE A 180 -4.88 -15.65 4.04
C PHE A 180 -5.58 -16.97 3.75
N ARG A 181 -6.85 -16.87 3.33
CA ARG A 181 -7.65 -18.02 2.89
C ARG A 181 -7.49 -18.20 1.39
N ALA A 182 -6.99 -19.34 0.95
CA ALA A 182 -6.98 -19.75 -0.44
C ALA A 182 -8.43 -19.89 -0.95
N ARG A 183 -8.63 -19.51 -2.21
CA ARG A 183 -9.89 -19.71 -2.91
C ARG A 183 -9.94 -21.09 -3.52
N GLU A 184 -11.15 -21.58 -3.76
CA GLU A 184 -11.40 -22.80 -4.52
C GLU A 184 -10.64 -22.67 -5.85
N GLN A 185 -9.84 -23.69 -6.20
CA GLN A 185 -8.91 -23.73 -7.36
C GLN A 185 -7.53 -23.07 -7.20
N THR A 186 -7.23 -22.40 -6.08
CA THR A 186 -5.86 -21.92 -5.80
C THR A 186 -5.14 -22.86 -4.83
N HIS A 187 -4.00 -23.38 -5.26
CA HIS A 187 -3.17 -24.29 -4.46
C HIS A 187 -1.78 -23.68 -4.27
N PHE A 188 -1.28 -23.73 -3.03
CA PHE A 188 0.00 -23.16 -2.62
C PHE A 188 0.84 -24.28 -2.02
N VAL A 189 2.02 -24.54 -2.61
CA VAL A 189 2.88 -25.63 -2.15
C VAL A 189 3.86 -25.10 -1.11
N PRO A 190 4.01 -25.72 0.07
CA PRO A 190 5.05 -25.34 1.03
C PRO A 190 6.44 -25.31 0.37
N GLY A 191 7.22 -24.26 0.65
CA GLY A 191 8.52 -24.00 0.02
C GLY A 191 8.45 -23.28 -1.33
N GLN A 192 7.26 -23.11 -1.92
CA GLN A 192 7.08 -22.38 -3.17
C GLN A 192 7.48 -20.90 -3.00
N ARG A 193 8.35 -20.43 -3.90
CA ARG A 193 8.72 -19.02 -4.04
C ARG A 193 7.63 -18.28 -4.81
N ILE A 194 7.18 -17.15 -4.27
CA ILE A 194 6.09 -16.36 -4.82
C ILE A 194 6.45 -14.89 -4.74
N PRO A 195 6.59 -14.18 -5.88
CA PRO A 195 6.80 -12.75 -5.85
C PRO A 195 5.55 -12.07 -5.30
N CYS A 196 5.76 -11.11 -4.41
CA CYS A 196 4.71 -10.41 -3.68
C CYS A 196 4.83 -8.91 -3.89
N VAL A 197 3.71 -8.22 -3.73
CA VAL A 197 3.67 -6.76 -3.65
C VAL A 197 3.40 -6.35 -2.21
N LEU A 198 4.26 -5.50 -1.65
CA LEU A 198 4.05 -4.94 -0.32
C LEU A 198 3.02 -3.81 -0.37
N HIS A 199 2.23 -3.66 0.67
CA HIS A 199 1.23 -2.60 0.82
C HIS A 199 0.87 -2.42 2.30
N GLY A 200 -0.06 -1.50 2.58
CA GLY A 200 -0.60 -1.34 3.94
C GLY A 200 0.46 -0.94 4.97
N PHE A 201 1.43 -0.12 4.54
CA PHE A 201 2.48 0.37 5.41
C PHE A 201 1.91 1.26 6.52
N VAL A 202 2.29 1.00 7.77
CA VAL A 202 1.82 1.75 8.95
C VAL A 202 3.01 2.16 9.80
N ALA A 203 3.11 3.47 10.05
CA ALA A 203 4.00 4.05 11.06
C ALA A 203 3.55 5.48 11.38
N PRO A 204 3.90 6.00 12.58
CA PRO A 204 3.74 7.41 12.88
C PRO A 204 4.62 8.30 11.99
N PRO A 205 4.24 9.57 11.75
CA PRO A 205 4.98 10.48 10.89
C PRO A 205 6.46 10.65 11.29
N TRP A 206 6.77 10.65 12.58
CA TRP A 206 8.12 10.82 13.14
C TRP A 206 8.99 9.57 13.07
N SER A 207 8.43 8.41 12.74
CA SER A 207 9.21 7.18 12.65
C SER A 207 10.05 7.20 11.37
N GLY A 208 11.35 6.95 11.48
CA GLY A 208 12.25 6.74 10.33
C GLY A 208 12.06 5.39 9.62
N ARG A 209 11.16 4.53 10.15
CA ARG A 209 10.88 3.20 9.61
C ARG A 209 9.39 2.86 9.67
N TRP A 210 8.96 1.94 8.83
CA TRP A 210 7.64 1.31 8.89
C TRP A 210 7.57 0.31 10.04
N TRP A 211 6.48 0.32 10.81
CA TRP A 211 6.28 -0.59 11.94
C TRP A 211 5.54 -1.86 11.53
N SER A 212 4.74 -1.76 10.48
CA SER A 212 4.00 -2.86 9.89
C SER A 212 3.82 -2.64 8.40
N PHE A 213 3.69 -3.75 7.68
CA PHE A 213 3.25 -3.81 6.29
C PHE A 213 2.50 -5.12 6.09
N ASP A 214 1.71 -5.17 5.03
CA ASP A 214 1.11 -6.40 4.51
C ASP A 214 1.68 -6.69 3.12
N ALA A 215 1.43 -7.90 2.62
CA ALA A 215 1.87 -8.30 1.30
C ALA A 215 0.78 -9.11 0.59
N SER A 216 0.73 -9.00 -0.73
CA SER A 216 -0.20 -9.75 -1.59
C SER A 216 0.60 -10.50 -2.67
N PRO A 217 0.39 -11.82 -2.85
CA PRO A 217 0.94 -12.56 -3.98
C PRO A 217 0.57 -11.94 -5.32
N ILE A 218 1.53 -11.84 -6.25
CA ILE A 218 1.26 -11.39 -7.63
C ILE A 218 0.40 -12.40 -8.39
N THR A 219 0.44 -13.68 -7.99
CA THR A 219 -0.42 -14.72 -8.53
C THR A 219 -1.92 -14.45 -8.34
N TRP A 220 -2.29 -13.50 -7.48
CA TRP A 220 -3.67 -13.00 -7.42
C TRP A 220 -3.98 -12.00 -8.53
N ALA A 221 -3.02 -11.19 -8.97
CA ALA A 221 -3.25 -10.16 -9.97
C ALA A 221 -3.27 -10.70 -11.40
N THR A 222 -2.54 -11.78 -11.67
CA THR A 222 -2.42 -12.36 -13.01
C THR A 222 -2.07 -13.85 -12.94
N ALA A 223 -2.53 -14.61 -13.95
CA ALA A 223 -2.14 -16.00 -14.19
C ALA A 223 -0.99 -16.13 -15.22
N ASP A 224 -0.62 -15.03 -15.89
CA ASP A 224 0.40 -15.01 -16.93
C ASP A 224 1.78 -15.33 -16.34
N GLN A 225 2.34 -16.48 -16.73
CA GLN A 225 3.64 -16.94 -16.25
C GLN A 225 4.76 -15.98 -16.65
N THR A 226 4.66 -15.31 -17.80
CA THR A 226 5.70 -14.37 -18.24
C THR A 226 5.82 -13.17 -17.29
N VAL A 227 4.68 -12.69 -16.79
CA VAL A 227 4.62 -11.61 -15.79
C VAL A 227 5.13 -12.10 -14.43
N LEU A 228 4.78 -13.32 -14.03
CA LEU A 228 5.23 -13.92 -12.77
C LEU A 228 6.75 -14.13 -12.76
N ASP A 229 7.31 -14.70 -13.84
CA ASP A 229 8.73 -14.96 -13.99
C ASP A 229 9.53 -13.66 -14.10
N GLY A 230 9.00 -12.66 -14.81
CA GLY A 230 9.56 -11.32 -14.88
C GLY A 230 9.61 -10.65 -13.49
N ALA A 231 8.51 -10.71 -12.73
CA ALA A 231 8.45 -10.16 -11.38
C ALA A 231 9.37 -10.91 -10.40
N ALA A 232 9.47 -12.23 -10.50
CA ALA A 232 10.37 -13.03 -9.68
C ALA A 232 11.85 -12.73 -9.97
N SER A 233 12.18 -12.51 -11.25
CA SER A 233 13.53 -12.20 -11.72
C SER A 233 13.95 -10.75 -11.42
N ALA A 234 12.98 -9.83 -11.30
CA ALA A 234 13.23 -8.45 -10.87
C ALA A 234 13.63 -8.35 -9.38
N ILE A 235 13.30 -9.37 -8.56
CA ILE A 235 13.68 -9.43 -7.15
C ILE A 235 15.11 -9.98 -7.03
N PRO A 236 16.04 -9.29 -6.34
CA PRO A 236 17.41 -9.74 -6.21
C PRO A 236 17.56 -11.08 -5.50
N VAL A 237 18.51 -11.88 -5.98
CA VAL A 237 18.89 -13.17 -5.37
C VAL A 237 19.22 -13.04 -3.87
N PRO A 238 19.97 -12.03 -3.39
CA PRO A 238 20.23 -11.88 -1.95
C PRO A 238 18.97 -11.76 -1.09
N GLU A 239 17.87 -11.21 -1.62
CA GLU A 239 16.60 -11.11 -0.88
C GLU A 239 15.90 -12.47 -0.80
N TRP A 240 15.97 -13.27 -1.86
CA TRP A 240 15.49 -14.65 -1.85
C TRP A 240 16.26 -15.52 -0.85
N ASP A 241 17.58 -15.36 -0.81
CA ASP A 241 18.44 -16.09 0.13
C ASP A 241 18.18 -15.66 1.58
N GLN A 242 18.02 -14.35 1.81
CA GLN A 242 17.65 -13.82 3.13
C GLN A 242 16.26 -14.31 3.57
N LEU A 243 15.30 -14.44 2.65
CA LEU A 243 14.00 -15.01 2.94
C LEU A 243 14.11 -16.48 3.36
N LEU A 244 14.94 -17.27 2.67
CA LEU A 244 15.19 -18.66 3.01
C LEU A 244 15.84 -18.80 4.40
N ALA A 245 16.76 -17.91 4.78
CA ALA A 245 17.29 -17.85 6.15
C ALA A 245 16.19 -17.52 7.17
N GLY A 246 15.28 -16.61 6.81
CA GLY A 246 14.12 -16.24 7.63
C GLY A 246 13.12 -17.36 7.85
N ALA A 247 13.00 -18.29 6.90
CA ALA A 247 12.14 -19.47 6.99
C ALA A 247 12.44 -20.32 8.24
N GLN A 248 13.71 -20.40 8.64
CA GLN A 248 14.16 -21.12 9.84
C GLN A 248 13.66 -20.46 11.14
N ARG A 249 13.37 -19.15 11.10
CA ARG A 249 12.90 -18.35 12.24
C ARG A 249 11.37 -18.29 12.33
N LEU A 250 10.64 -19.05 11.50
CA LEU A 250 9.19 -19.01 11.43
C LEU A 250 8.53 -19.20 12.81
N GLY A 251 9.05 -20.12 13.63
CA GLY A 251 8.54 -20.40 14.97
C GLY A 251 8.54 -19.16 15.88
N GLU A 252 9.58 -18.33 15.80
CA GLU A 252 9.68 -17.07 16.55
C GLU A 252 8.68 -16.04 16.04
N ILE A 253 8.62 -15.85 14.72
CA ILE A 253 7.77 -14.85 14.06
C ILE A 253 6.29 -15.17 14.33
N ARG A 254 5.92 -16.44 14.28
CA ARG A 254 4.56 -16.92 14.55
C ARG A 254 4.12 -16.68 15.99
N ARG A 255 5.03 -16.58 16.97
CA ARG A 255 4.67 -16.29 18.36
C ARG A 255 4.44 -14.81 18.62
N LYS A 256 5.04 -13.92 17.81
CA LYS A 256 4.87 -12.48 17.94
C LYS A 256 3.45 -12.06 17.59
N TRP A 257 2.87 -11.15 18.38
CA TRP A 257 1.52 -10.63 18.15
C TRP A 257 1.43 -9.87 16.82
N THR A 258 2.47 -9.12 16.46
CA THR A 258 2.57 -8.41 15.17
C THR A 258 2.76 -9.35 13.99
N ARG A 259 3.17 -10.60 14.24
CA ARG A 259 3.61 -11.55 13.21
C ARG A 259 4.67 -10.92 12.27
N LEU A 260 5.49 -10.03 12.83
CA LEU A 260 6.56 -9.31 12.16
C LEU A 260 7.85 -9.43 12.98
N ALA A 261 8.97 -9.70 12.33
CA ALA A 261 10.29 -9.71 12.95
C ALA A 261 11.28 -8.95 12.10
N ARG A 262 11.90 -7.93 12.70
CA ARG A 262 13.00 -7.19 12.08
C ARG A 262 14.21 -8.09 11.89
N VAL A 263 14.87 -7.93 10.75
CA VAL A 263 16.16 -8.58 10.48
C VAL A 263 17.26 -7.76 11.16
N SER A 264 18.18 -8.42 11.87
CA SER A 264 19.33 -7.71 12.44
C SER A 264 20.20 -7.19 11.30
N SER A 265 20.84 -6.04 11.49
CA SER A 265 21.82 -5.54 10.51
C SER A 265 22.97 -6.52 10.33
N GLU A 266 23.36 -7.23 11.39
CA GLU A 266 24.45 -8.24 11.34
C GLU A 266 24.07 -9.48 10.52
N ASP A 267 22.78 -9.82 10.49
CA ASP A 267 22.26 -10.98 9.74
C ASP A 267 22.07 -10.66 8.24
N LEU A 268 22.13 -9.37 7.85
CA LEU A 268 21.92 -8.95 6.48
C LEU A 268 23.22 -9.05 5.67
N PRO A 269 23.18 -9.63 4.45
CA PRO A 269 24.33 -9.62 3.56
C PRO A 269 24.71 -8.19 3.18
N GLU A 270 25.98 -7.96 2.88
CA GLU A 270 26.51 -6.63 2.54
C GLU A 270 25.76 -5.99 1.37
N SER A 271 25.35 -6.79 0.37
CA SER A 271 24.58 -6.32 -0.78
C SER A 271 23.21 -5.75 -0.43
N LEU A 272 22.60 -6.18 0.69
CA LEU A 272 21.34 -5.62 1.19
C LEU A 272 21.55 -4.49 2.19
N ARG A 273 22.63 -4.51 2.97
CA ARG A 273 23.00 -3.38 3.84
C ARG A 273 23.47 -2.17 3.08
N ARG A 274 24.22 -2.38 2.01
CA ARG A 274 24.85 -1.35 1.20
C ARG A 274 24.64 -1.64 -0.27
N PRO A 275 23.39 -1.57 -0.76
CA PRO A 275 23.11 -1.78 -2.17
C PRO A 275 23.85 -0.75 -3.01
N PRO A 276 24.33 -1.12 -4.20
CA PRO A 276 25.06 -0.21 -5.10
C PRO A 276 24.16 0.89 -5.67
N THR A 277 22.84 0.68 -5.65
CA THR A 277 21.84 1.64 -6.11
C THR A 277 20.75 1.84 -5.06
N ARG A 278 20.24 3.08 -4.94
CA ARG A 278 19.01 3.42 -4.22
C ARG A 278 18.19 4.36 -5.08
N LEU A 279 16.88 4.17 -5.06
CA LEU A 279 15.97 4.92 -5.92
C LEU A 279 16.33 4.89 -7.42
N GLY A 280 16.97 3.81 -7.90
CA GLY A 280 17.44 3.70 -9.29
C GLY A 280 18.69 4.51 -9.61
N VAL A 281 19.32 5.14 -8.61
CA VAL A 281 20.51 5.97 -8.73
C VAL A 281 21.70 5.30 -8.02
N PRO A 282 22.91 5.31 -8.60
CA PRO A 282 24.10 4.80 -7.93
C PRO A 282 24.37 5.55 -6.61
N VAL A 283 24.83 4.81 -5.60
CA VAL A 283 25.16 5.37 -4.30
C VAL A 283 26.55 4.98 -3.83
N GLU A 284 27.23 5.94 -3.22
CA GLU A 284 28.44 5.72 -2.43
C GLU A 284 28.08 5.76 -0.95
N TRP A 285 28.43 4.69 -0.23
CA TRP A 285 28.16 4.59 1.20
C TRP A 285 29.27 5.27 1.99
N GLN A 286 28.90 6.25 2.80
CA GLN A 286 29.81 6.95 3.69
C GLN A 286 30.11 6.12 4.95
N ALA A 287 31.18 6.48 5.66
CA ALA A 287 31.59 5.80 6.89
C ALA A 287 30.53 5.90 8.02
N ASP A 288 29.68 6.92 7.98
CA ASP A 288 28.55 7.10 8.91
C ASP A 288 27.32 6.23 8.58
N GLY A 289 27.39 5.42 7.50
CA GLY A 289 26.32 4.56 7.05
C GLY A 289 25.25 5.24 6.18
N ARG A 290 25.46 6.51 5.79
CA ARG A 290 24.56 7.22 4.86
C ARG A 290 24.96 7.03 3.42
N ALA A 291 23.96 6.93 2.55
CA ALA A 291 24.15 6.91 1.11
C ALA A 291 24.32 8.33 0.57
N ARG A 292 25.40 8.54 -0.18
CA ARG A 292 25.59 9.70 -1.07
C ARG A 292 25.18 9.27 -2.47
N PHE A 293 24.19 9.94 -3.05
CA PHE A 293 23.81 9.68 -4.44
C PHE A 293 24.88 10.25 -5.38
N VAL A 294 25.44 9.40 -6.22
CA VAL A 294 26.53 9.75 -7.14
C VAL A 294 26.04 9.52 -8.56
N GLY A 295 25.78 10.62 -9.26
CA GLY A 295 25.26 10.61 -10.62
C GLY A 295 24.12 11.61 -10.82
N SER A 296 24.05 12.18 -12.02
CA SER A 296 22.87 12.89 -12.50
C SER A 296 21.80 11.86 -12.88
N VAL A 297 20.54 12.09 -12.49
CA VAL A 297 19.39 11.25 -12.91
C VAL A 297 19.29 11.12 -14.44
N ALA A 298 19.90 12.06 -15.19
CA ALA A 298 19.90 12.07 -16.65
C ALA A 298 20.73 10.94 -17.29
N ASP A 299 21.77 10.43 -16.63
CA ASP A 299 22.70 9.47 -17.24
C ASP A 299 22.26 8.01 -17.08
N ALA A 300 21.27 7.72 -16.22
CA ALA A 300 20.85 6.37 -15.87
C ALA A 300 19.69 5.80 -16.73
N VAL A 301 19.15 6.59 -17.67
CA VAL A 301 17.99 6.22 -18.53
C VAL A 301 18.42 5.76 -19.93
N SER A 302 19.71 5.72 -20.22
CA SER A 302 20.27 5.45 -21.55
C SER A 302 20.73 3.98 -21.79
N VAL A 303 20.26 3.01 -20.99
CA VAL A 303 20.56 1.58 -21.17
C VAL A 303 19.30 0.76 -21.39
#